data_AF-A0A318GYM0-F1
#
_entry.id   AF-A0A318GYM0-F1
#
_cell.length_a   1.000
_cell.length_b   1.000
_cell.length_c   1.000
_cell.angle_alpha   90.00
_cell.angle_beta   90.00
_cell.angle_gamma   90.00
#
_symmetry.space_group_name_H-M   'P 1'
#
loop_
_entity.id
_entity.type
_entity.pdbx_description
1 polymer ?
#
loop_
_entity_poly.entity_id
_entity_poly.type
_entity_poly.pdbx_seq_one_letter_code
_entity_poly.pdbx_strand_id
1 'polypeptide(L)'
;MKRFHVHTHVEDLQASIAFYSKLFAAEPARVEADYAKWMLDDPRLNFAISTRGSRPGIDHLGFQTDSQAELAELKTRAESADLALQEAGETTCCYARSDKHWIIDPQGIAWEHFHTLDGIPVFSETPADADAPSACCPPRAPRGQPVAIAVTCGPSCC
;
A
#
# COMPACT_ATOMS: atom_id res chain seq x y z
N MET A 1 -17.48 -1.06 -3.89
CA MET A 1 -17.16 -1.18 -2.45
C MET A 1 -15.65 -1.07 -2.32
N LYS A 2 -15.12 -0.56 -1.20
CA LYS A 2 -13.66 -0.39 -1.03
C LYS A 2 -13.03 -1.66 -0.44
N ARG A 3 -11.86 -2.06 -0.92
CA ARG A 3 -11.15 -3.29 -0.52
C ARG A 3 -9.90 -2.88 0.26
N PHE A 4 -9.73 -3.41 1.47
CA PHE A 4 -8.54 -3.08 2.25
C PHE A 4 -7.30 -3.62 1.54
N HIS A 5 -6.25 -2.81 1.49
CA HIS A 5 -4.99 -3.15 0.83
C HIS A 5 -3.86 -3.17 1.85
N VAL A 6 -3.02 -4.19 1.77
CA VAL A 6 -1.78 -4.30 2.55
C VAL A 6 -0.69 -4.83 1.64
N HIS A 7 0.46 -4.15 1.63
CA HIS A 7 1.68 -4.69 1.05
C HIS A 7 2.71 -4.92 2.15
N THR A 8 3.20 -6.16 2.24
CA THR A 8 4.27 -6.53 3.16
C THR A 8 5.54 -6.95 2.42
N HIS A 9 6.68 -6.67 3.02
CA HIS A 9 7.96 -7.17 2.57
C HIS A 9 8.29 -8.47 3.29
N VAL A 10 8.79 -9.45 2.53
CA VAL A 10 9.15 -10.78 3.03
C VAL A 10 10.56 -11.15 2.57
N GLU A 11 11.24 -11.98 3.35
CA GLU A 11 12.57 -12.50 3.01
C GLU A 11 12.50 -13.62 1.97
N ASP A 12 11.59 -14.58 2.17
CA ASP A 12 11.40 -15.73 1.29
C ASP A 12 9.97 -15.70 0.74
N LEU A 13 9.86 -15.47 -0.56
CA LEU A 13 8.57 -15.40 -1.25
C LEU A 13 7.83 -16.74 -1.22
N GLN A 14 8.53 -17.85 -1.47
CA GLN A 14 7.90 -19.17 -1.60
C GLN A 14 7.42 -19.68 -0.25
N ALA A 15 8.24 -19.51 0.80
CA ALA A 15 7.82 -19.83 2.16
C ALA A 15 6.60 -18.99 2.58
N SER A 16 6.58 -17.71 2.21
CA SER A 16 5.47 -16.80 2.52
C SER A 16 4.21 -17.13 1.73
N ILE A 17 4.30 -17.46 0.43
CA ILE A 17 3.16 -17.93 -0.36
C ILE A 17 2.54 -19.18 0.28
N ALA A 18 3.36 -20.16 0.67
CA ALA A 18 2.88 -21.38 1.31
C ALA A 18 2.16 -21.11 2.64
N PHE A 19 2.63 -20.13 3.42
CA PHE A 19 2.00 -19.70 4.66
C PHE A 19 0.68 -18.97 4.42
N TYR A 20 0.68 -17.90 3.62
CA TYR A 20 -0.51 -17.07 3.41
C TYR A 20 -1.62 -17.80 2.66
N SER A 21 -1.29 -18.69 1.73
CA SER A 21 -2.31 -19.47 1.03
C SER A 21 -3.08 -20.40 1.98
N LYS A 22 -2.39 -20.96 2.98
CA LYS A 22 -3.05 -21.72 4.07
C LYS A 22 -3.83 -20.81 5.00
N LEU A 23 -3.27 -19.66 5.39
CA LEU A 23 -3.93 -18.71 6.28
C LEU A 23 -5.24 -18.19 5.69
N PHE A 24 -5.25 -17.87 4.41
CA PHE A 24 -6.42 -17.35 3.70
C PHE A 24 -7.32 -18.43 3.12
N ALA A 25 -6.90 -19.70 3.19
CA ALA A 25 -7.54 -20.82 2.50
C ALA A 25 -7.80 -20.51 1.00
N ALA A 26 -6.86 -19.80 0.36
CA ALA A 26 -6.98 -19.33 -1.01
C ALA A 26 -5.61 -19.21 -1.67
N GLU A 27 -5.52 -19.58 -2.93
CA GLU A 27 -4.32 -19.37 -3.74
C GLU A 27 -4.19 -17.89 -4.16
N PRO A 28 -2.96 -17.39 -4.38
CA PRO A 28 -2.74 -16.04 -4.88
C PRO A 28 -3.39 -15.85 -6.26
N ALA A 29 -4.07 -14.72 -6.44
CA ALA A 29 -4.62 -14.28 -7.72
C ALA A 29 -3.52 -13.89 -8.73
N ARG A 30 -2.31 -13.60 -8.26
CA ARG A 30 -1.13 -13.35 -9.09
C ARG A 30 0.14 -13.79 -8.39
N VAL A 31 1.03 -14.44 -9.13
CA VAL A 31 2.38 -14.81 -8.69
C VAL A 31 3.38 -14.40 -9.76
N GLU A 32 4.45 -13.77 -9.33
CA GLU A 32 5.61 -13.36 -10.12
C GLU A 32 6.89 -13.79 -9.37
N ALA A 33 8.06 -13.60 -9.98
CA ALA A 33 9.33 -14.03 -9.39
C ALA A 33 9.65 -13.39 -8.02
N ASP A 34 9.12 -12.20 -7.76
CA ASP A 34 9.41 -11.37 -6.57
C ASP A 34 8.15 -10.79 -5.91
N TYR A 35 6.96 -11.24 -6.33
CA TYR A 35 5.68 -10.67 -5.92
C TYR A 35 4.58 -11.73 -5.91
N ALA A 36 3.69 -11.67 -4.92
CA ALA A 36 2.44 -12.43 -4.93
C ALA A 36 1.29 -11.59 -4.37
N LYS A 37 0.08 -11.81 -4.86
CA LYS A 37 -1.13 -11.09 -4.46
C LYS A 37 -2.33 -12.00 -4.29
N TRP A 38 -3.10 -11.78 -3.23
CA TRP A 38 -4.40 -12.39 -2.97
C TRP A 38 -5.51 -11.36 -3.08
N MET A 39 -6.65 -11.77 -3.62
CA MET A 39 -7.87 -10.98 -3.73
C MET A 39 -8.99 -11.77 -3.06
N LEU A 40 -9.28 -11.48 -1.79
CA LEU A 40 -10.23 -12.24 -0.95
C LEU A 40 -11.53 -11.48 -0.80
N ASP A 41 -12.70 -12.11 -0.97
CA ASP A 41 -13.98 -11.40 -0.84
C ASP A 41 -14.51 -11.34 0.59
N ASP A 42 -14.17 -12.31 1.45
CA ASP A 42 -14.53 -12.35 2.87
C ASP A 42 -13.36 -12.89 3.71
N PRO A 43 -12.62 -12.04 4.45
CA PRO A 43 -12.75 -10.58 4.50
C PRO A 43 -12.31 -9.92 3.18
N ARG A 44 -12.87 -8.75 2.86
CA ARG A 44 -12.60 -8.05 1.59
C ARG A 44 -11.21 -7.42 1.55
N LEU A 45 -10.22 -8.20 1.12
CA LEU A 45 -8.79 -7.90 1.21
C LEU A 45 -8.10 -7.98 -0.16
N ASN A 46 -7.19 -7.05 -0.42
CA ASN A 46 -6.10 -7.14 -1.40
C ASN A 46 -4.82 -7.25 -0.57
N PHE A 47 -4.19 -8.42 -0.57
CA PHE A 47 -2.98 -8.67 0.20
C PHE A 47 -1.83 -8.94 -0.75
N ALA A 48 -0.76 -8.17 -0.64
CA ALA A 48 0.42 -8.30 -1.47
C ALA A 48 1.67 -8.55 -0.64
N ILE A 49 2.57 -9.39 -1.17
CA ILE A 49 3.90 -9.61 -0.61
C ILE A 49 4.95 -9.41 -1.68
N SER A 50 6.13 -8.92 -1.32
CA SER A 50 7.29 -8.88 -2.22
C SER A 50 8.62 -9.01 -1.48
N THR A 51 9.66 -9.39 -2.23
CA THR A 51 11.07 -9.44 -1.76
C THR A 51 11.85 -8.17 -2.11
N ARG A 52 11.15 -7.10 -2.55
CA ARG A 52 11.76 -5.93 -3.18
C ARG A 52 12.26 -4.83 -2.25
N GLY A 53 12.06 -4.93 -0.94
CA GLY A 53 12.54 -3.89 -0.05
C GLY A 53 13.46 -4.33 1.07
N SER A 54 13.89 -3.33 1.83
CA SER A 54 15.11 -3.41 2.63
C SER A 54 14.99 -4.25 3.91
N ARG A 55 13.78 -4.40 4.45
CA ARG A 55 13.51 -5.14 5.70
C ARG A 55 12.10 -5.76 5.65
N PRO A 56 11.89 -6.93 6.28
CA PRO A 56 10.56 -7.49 6.45
C PRO A 56 9.63 -6.59 7.26
N GLY A 57 8.35 -6.66 6.96
CA GLY A 57 7.31 -5.93 7.68
C GLY A 57 6.30 -5.26 6.74
N ILE A 58 5.41 -4.46 7.33
CA ILE A 58 4.46 -3.65 6.57
C ILE A 58 5.23 -2.57 5.82
N ASP A 59 5.03 -2.52 4.50
CA ASP A 59 5.54 -1.43 3.66
C ASP A 59 4.53 -0.29 3.60
N HIS A 60 3.29 -0.61 3.22
CA HIS A 60 2.18 0.34 3.21
C HIS A 60 0.82 -0.34 3.41
N LEU A 61 -0.15 0.48 3.78
CA LEU A 61 -1.57 0.15 3.91
C LEU A 61 -2.36 0.87 2.81
N GLY A 62 -3.64 0.56 2.65
CA GLY A 62 -4.42 1.27 1.66
C GLY A 62 -5.85 0.81 1.44
N PHE A 63 -6.45 1.40 0.41
CA PHE A 63 -7.75 0.98 -0.12
C PHE A 63 -7.72 0.95 -1.64
N GLN A 64 -8.05 -0.22 -2.19
CA GLN A 64 -8.42 -0.35 -3.59
C GLN A 64 -9.90 0.00 -3.76
N THR A 65 -10.19 0.79 -4.78
CA THR A 65 -11.54 1.24 -5.15
C THR A 65 -11.99 0.64 -6.47
N ASP A 66 -13.30 0.43 -6.60
CA ASP A 66 -13.90 -0.12 -7.82
C ASP A 66 -14.26 0.97 -8.83
N SER A 67 -14.10 2.26 -8.48
CA SER A 67 -14.37 3.38 -9.38
C SER A 67 -13.58 4.64 -9.02
N GLN A 68 -13.40 5.52 -10.02
CA GLN A 68 -12.80 6.84 -9.82
C GLN A 68 -13.61 7.72 -8.84
N ALA A 69 -14.94 7.57 -8.78
CA ALA A 69 -15.78 8.28 -7.82
C ALA A 69 -15.48 7.87 -6.36
N GLU A 70 -15.30 6.57 -6.11
CA GLU A 70 -14.88 6.08 -4.79
C GLU A 70 -13.46 6.55 -4.43
N LEU A 71 -12.56 6.67 -5.41
CA LEU A 71 -11.20 7.19 -5.21
C LEU A 71 -11.21 8.69 -4.86
N ALA A 72 -12.03 9.48 -5.56
CA ALA A 72 -12.22 10.90 -5.28
C ALA A 72 -12.80 11.13 -3.88
N GLU A 73 -13.74 10.29 -3.45
CA GLU A 73 -14.28 10.31 -2.08
C GLU A 73 -13.19 10.07 -1.02
N LEU A 74 -12.30 9.09 -1.24
CA LEU A 74 -11.17 8.83 -0.35
C LEU A 74 -10.18 10.01 -0.30
N LYS A 75 -9.95 10.66 -1.44
CA LYS A 75 -9.10 11.85 -1.53
C LYS A 75 -9.64 12.99 -0.67
N THR A 76 -10.92 13.32 -0.79
CA THR A 76 -11.56 14.36 0.03
C THR A 76 -11.46 14.08 1.53
N ARG A 77 -11.60 12.80 1.94
CA ARG A 77 -11.43 12.39 3.34
C ARG A 77 -9.99 12.57 3.81
N ALA A 78 -9.01 12.24 2.96
CA ALA A 78 -7.60 12.40 3.27
C ALA A 78 -7.21 13.88 3.45
N GLU A 79 -7.67 14.75 2.55
CA GLU A 79 -7.51 16.21 2.65
C GLU A 79 -8.13 16.75 3.94
N SER A 80 -9.28 16.21 4.35
CA SER A 80 -9.95 16.59 5.60
C SER A 80 -9.26 16.09 6.86
N ALA A 81 -8.39 15.06 6.74
CA ALA A 81 -7.64 14.50 7.85
C ALA A 81 -6.36 15.29 8.20
N ASP A 82 -6.14 16.45 7.57
CA ASP A 82 -4.94 17.29 7.69
C ASP A 82 -3.64 16.53 7.38
N LEU A 83 -3.75 15.50 6.54
CA LEU A 83 -2.60 14.71 6.11
C LEU A 83 -2.07 15.29 4.81
N ALA A 84 -0.75 15.47 4.74
CA ALA A 84 -0.09 15.95 3.53
C ALA A 84 -0.33 14.95 2.38
N LEU A 85 -1.22 15.33 1.46
CA LEU A 85 -1.51 14.55 0.27
C LEU A 85 -0.34 14.63 -0.70
N GLN A 86 0.18 13.48 -1.12
CA GLN A 86 1.16 13.38 -2.19
C GLN A 86 0.50 12.71 -3.38
N GLU A 87 0.17 13.52 -4.39
CA GLU A 87 -0.41 13.01 -5.63
C GLU A 87 0.64 12.32 -6.48
N ALA A 88 0.30 11.15 -7.00
CA ALA A 88 1.11 10.43 -7.96
C ALA A 88 0.46 10.33 -9.36
N GLY A 89 -0.85 10.59 -9.50
CA GLY A 89 -1.55 10.57 -10.79
C GLY A 89 -1.78 9.16 -11.35
N GLU A 90 -2.00 9.04 -12.67
CA GLU A 90 -2.01 7.76 -13.39
C GLU A 90 -0.59 7.17 -13.38
N THR A 91 -0.44 5.96 -12.87
CA THR A 91 0.87 5.34 -12.66
C THR A 91 0.83 3.84 -12.90
N THR A 92 1.97 3.30 -13.30
CA THR A 92 2.17 1.86 -13.51
C THR A 92 3.07 1.31 -12.42
N CYS A 93 2.51 0.47 -11.56
CA CYS A 93 3.24 -0.18 -10.48
C CYS A 93 2.62 -1.50 -10.05
N CYS A 94 3.44 -2.41 -9.49
CA CYS A 94 3.03 -3.72 -8.99
C CYS A 94 2.27 -4.49 -10.07
N TYR A 95 2.75 -4.35 -11.31
CA TYR A 95 2.17 -4.96 -12.49
C TYR A 95 0.72 -4.54 -12.81
N ALA A 96 0.32 -3.35 -12.37
CA ALA A 96 -0.97 -2.75 -12.66
C ALA A 96 -0.81 -1.29 -13.09
N ARG A 97 -1.68 -0.83 -13.99
CA ARG A 97 -1.91 0.58 -14.28
C ARG A 97 -3.05 1.07 -13.41
N SER A 98 -2.84 2.13 -12.64
CA SER A 98 -3.83 2.62 -11.66
C SER A 98 -3.77 4.14 -11.54
N ASP A 99 -4.94 4.75 -11.27
CA ASP A 99 -4.99 6.07 -10.66
C ASP A 99 -4.71 5.92 -9.17
N LYS A 100 -3.75 6.66 -8.62
CA LYS A 100 -3.41 6.56 -7.19
C LYS A 100 -3.04 7.90 -6.54
N HIS A 101 -3.15 7.93 -5.21
CA HIS A 101 -2.55 8.96 -4.37
C HIS A 101 -2.02 8.36 -3.07
N TRP A 102 -1.06 9.06 -2.47
CA TRP A 102 -0.40 8.65 -1.23
C TRP A 102 -0.66 9.63 -0.11
N ILE A 103 -0.74 9.10 1.09
CA ILE A 103 -0.88 9.86 2.32
C ILE A 103 0.08 9.25 3.34
N ILE A 104 0.68 10.08 4.19
CA ILE A 104 1.50 9.61 5.32
C ILE A 104 0.73 9.92 6.60
N ASP A 105 0.52 8.91 7.44
CA ASP A 105 -0.15 9.11 8.73
C ASP A 105 0.79 9.75 9.78
N PRO A 106 0.28 10.14 10.96
CA PRO A 106 1.11 10.78 11.98
C PRO A 106 2.22 9.87 12.57
N GLN A 107 2.21 8.57 12.29
CA GLN A 107 3.24 7.60 12.68
C GLN A 107 4.26 7.36 11.56
N GLY A 108 4.07 7.97 10.39
CA GLY A 108 4.94 7.78 9.24
C GLY A 108 4.61 6.56 8.39
N ILE A 109 3.46 5.91 8.60
CA ILE A 109 2.99 4.79 7.76
C ILE A 109 2.43 5.38 6.47
N ALA A 110 2.85 4.81 5.34
CA ALA A 110 2.31 5.18 4.05
C ALA A 110 0.97 4.50 3.78
N TRP A 111 0.03 5.27 3.26
CA TRP A 111 -1.30 4.85 2.85
C TRP A 111 -1.48 5.10 1.35
N GLU A 112 -1.82 4.06 0.61
CA GLU A 112 -2.10 4.08 -0.82
C GLU A 112 -3.60 3.97 -1.07
N HIS A 113 -4.17 4.93 -1.79
CA HIS A 113 -5.52 4.79 -2.33
C HIS A 113 -5.43 4.71 -3.84
N PHE A 114 -6.08 3.72 -4.43
CA PHE A 114 -5.98 3.51 -5.87
C PHE A 114 -7.22 2.91 -6.51
N HIS A 115 -7.32 3.11 -7.82
CA HIS A 115 -8.26 2.46 -8.72
C HIS A 115 -7.46 1.77 -9.83
N THR A 116 -7.50 0.44 -9.89
CA THR A 116 -6.79 -0.33 -10.92
C THR A 116 -7.56 -0.27 -12.23
N LEU A 117 -6.88 0.21 -13.27
CA LEU A 117 -7.39 0.30 -14.63
C LEU A 117 -7.14 -0.99 -15.40
N ASP A 118 -5.87 -1.45 -15.45
CA ASP A 118 -5.46 -2.64 -16.21
C ASP A 118 -4.25 -3.34 -15.56
N GLY A 119 -3.99 -4.60 -15.96
CA GLY A 119 -2.74 -5.30 -15.65
C GLY A 119 -1.66 -5.08 -16.70
N ILE A 120 -0.40 -5.00 -16.29
CA ILE A 120 0.78 -4.90 -17.18
C ILE A 120 1.76 -6.07 -16.92
N PRO A 121 2.60 -6.46 -17.91
CA PRO A 121 3.51 -7.61 -17.77
C PRO A 121 4.80 -7.30 -17.00
N VAL A 122 5.06 -6.02 -16.69
CA VAL A 122 6.26 -5.57 -15.98
C VAL A 122 5.90 -4.93 -14.64
N PHE A 123 6.83 -4.96 -13.67
CA PHE A 123 6.56 -4.44 -12.32
C PHE A 123 6.18 -2.95 -12.33
N SER A 124 6.86 -2.15 -13.14
CA SER A 124 6.59 -0.72 -13.35
C SER A 124 7.01 -0.35 -14.76
N GLU A 125 6.28 0.55 -15.41
CA GLU A 125 6.74 1.18 -16.66
C GLU A 125 7.32 2.54 -16.28
N THR A 126 8.63 2.71 -16.41
CA THR A 126 9.25 4.04 -16.27
C THR A 126 9.02 4.80 -17.58
N PRO A 127 8.42 6.01 -17.57
CA PRO A 127 8.53 6.91 -18.71
C PRO A 127 10.03 7.17 -18.98
N ALA A 128 10.42 7.29 -20.25
CA ALA A 128 11.83 7.40 -20.67
C ALA A 128 12.58 8.65 -20.13
N ASP A 129 11.89 9.56 -19.44
CA ASP A 129 12.45 10.79 -18.85
C ASP A 129 11.92 10.99 -17.42
N ALA A 130 12.48 10.33 -16.41
CA ALA A 130 12.20 10.70 -15.01
C ALA A 130 13.28 10.22 -14.04
N ASP A 131 14.16 11.14 -13.66
CA ASP A 131 14.99 11.10 -12.43
C ASP A 131 14.14 11.36 -11.16
N ALA A 132 12.85 11.01 -11.20
CA ALA A 132 11.89 11.24 -10.12
C ALA A 132 11.77 9.98 -9.23
N PRO A 133 11.55 10.14 -7.91
CA PRO A 133 11.26 9.00 -7.03
C PRO A 133 10.09 8.22 -7.62
N SER A 134 10.28 6.93 -7.86
CA SER A 134 9.28 6.11 -8.54
C SER A 134 7.98 6.14 -7.75
N ALA A 135 6.87 6.50 -8.40
CA ALA A 135 5.51 6.45 -7.86
C ALA A 135 5.06 5.03 -7.42
N CYS A 136 5.94 4.06 -7.61
CA CYS A 136 5.84 2.71 -7.12
C CYS A 136 6.13 2.54 -5.64
N CYS A 137 7.03 3.35 -5.10
CA CYS A 137 7.44 3.24 -3.71
C CYS A 137 6.62 4.22 -2.89
N PRO A 138 6.22 3.84 -1.66
CA PRO A 138 5.66 4.81 -0.74
C PRO A 138 6.63 5.99 -0.62
N PRO A 139 6.13 7.24 -0.60
CA PRO A 139 7.00 8.38 -0.40
C PRO A 139 7.73 8.19 0.94
N ARG A 140 9.03 8.44 0.93
CA ARG A 140 9.83 8.32 2.14
C ARG A 140 9.32 9.36 3.12
N ALA A 141 8.60 8.93 4.16
CA ALA A 141 8.18 9.82 5.23
C ALA A 141 9.42 10.57 5.73
N PRO A 142 9.39 11.91 5.81
CA PRO A 142 10.42 12.62 6.55
C PRO A 142 10.44 12.02 7.96
N ARG A 143 11.62 11.73 8.50
CA ARG A 143 11.73 11.33 9.91
C ARG A 143 11.20 12.50 10.72
N GLY A 144 9.93 12.43 11.12
CA GLY A 144 9.37 13.38 12.07
C GLY A 144 10.26 13.36 13.30
N GLN A 145 10.73 14.53 13.72
CA GLN A 145 11.24 14.63 15.08
C GLN A 145 10.09 14.21 15.99
N PRO A 146 10.31 13.27 16.94
CA PRO A 146 9.27 12.89 17.87
C PRO A 146 8.82 14.17 18.58
N VAL A 147 7.58 14.58 18.32
CA VAL A 147 6.94 15.59 19.14
C VAL A 147 6.76 14.92 20.49
N ALA A 148 7.48 15.42 21.49
CA ALA A 148 7.28 15.02 22.88
C ALA A 148 5.90 15.50 23.31
N ILE A 149 4.86 14.75 22.93
CA ILE A 149 3.56 14.85 23.56
C ILE A 149 3.80 14.29 24.96
N ALA A 150 3.84 15.19 25.95
CA ALA A 150 3.87 14.80 27.34
C ALA A 150 2.58 14.03 27.64
N VAL A 151 2.62 12.71 27.50
CA VAL A 151 1.62 11.83 28.07
C VAL A 151 1.84 11.92 29.57
N THR A 152 1.04 12.75 30.24
CA THR A 152 0.92 12.65 31.69
C THR A 152 0.33 11.29 31.99
N CYS A 153 1.19 10.35 32.40
CA CYS A 153 0.76 9.10 33.01
C CYS A 153 -0.02 9.46 34.29
N GLY A 154 -1.33 9.66 34.16
CA GLY A 154 -2.24 9.54 35.28
C GLY A 154 -2.26 8.08 35.72
N PRO A 155 -2.23 7.78 37.04
CA PRO A 155 -2.32 6.41 37.50
C PRO A 155 -3.76 5.95 37.29
N SER A 156 -3.99 5.03 36.34
CA SER A 156 -5.04 4.00 36.37
C SER A 156 -5.42 3.56 34.96
N CYS A 157 -5.08 2.33 34.58
CA CYS A 157 -6.02 1.20 34.66
C CYS A 157 -5.26 -0.10 34.33
N CYS A 158 -5.45 -1.08 35.21
CA CYS A 158 -5.09 -2.48 35.01
C CYS A 158 -6.02 -3.16 34.01
#